data_AF-A0A505DJM2-F1
#
_entry.id   AF-A0A505DJM2-F1
#
_cell.length_a   1.000
_cell.length_b   1.000
_cell.length_c   1.000
_cell.angle_alpha   90.00
_cell.angle_beta   90.00
_cell.angle_gamma   90.00
#
_symmetry.space_group_name_H-M   'P 1'
#
loop_
_entity.id
_entity.type
_entity.pdbx_description
1 polymer ?
#
loop_
_entity_poly.entity_id
_entity_poly.type
_entity_poly.pdbx_seq_one_letter_code
_entity_poly.pdbx_strand_id
1 'polypeptide(L)'
;MRPLPHLPRTVRGTLGTLVTALAAVGALFAATPPAQADTTVCEQFGSTVIQGRYVVQNNRWGTNEPQCVTSTDTGFRLTRADGSVPTNGAPKSYPSLFNGCHYTNCSPGTNLPARLADISSAPSSISYGYVGDAVYNASYDIWLDPTPRTDGVNRTEIMIWFNKVGPIQPIGSQVGTATVGGRTWQVWSGSNGSNDVLSFVAPSAIGSWSFDVMDFVRQAVARGLAQSSWYLTSVQAGFEPWQNGTGLTVNSFLSTVNTGGGPGGPGGATTCEVSYATNVWQGGFAANVTVANTGSAPVDGWRLAFTLPSGQRITSAWNAAVSPSSGSVTASGLTHNASIAPGGSQTFGFQGTYSGAFAAPGGFSLNGTTCTRT
;
A
#
# COMPACT_ATOMS: atom_id res chain seq x y z
N MET A 1 -76.11 -42.92 57.53
CA MET A 1 -75.06 -43.68 56.82
C MET A 1 -73.73 -42.94 57.02
N ARG A 2 -72.64 -43.70 57.12
CA ARG A 2 -71.33 -43.38 57.70
C ARG A 2 -70.59 -42.15 57.12
N PRO A 3 -69.62 -41.58 57.87
CA PRO A 3 -68.93 -40.32 57.56
C PRO A 3 -67.55 -40.51 56.87
N LEU A 4 -67.15 -39.45 56.14
CA LEU A 4 -65.77 -38.89 55.97
C LEU A 4 -64.70 -39.77 55.24
N PRO A 5 -63.57 -39.22 54.70
CA PRO A 5 -63.15 -37.81 54.54
C PRO A 5 -62.22 -37.40 53.33
N HIS A 6 -61.85 -36.10 53.29
CA HIS A 6 -60.56 -35.44 52.94
C HIS A 6 -60.02 -35.25 51.48
N LEU A 7 -59.74 -33.96 51.16
CA LEU A 7 -58.81 -33.36 50.15
C LEU A 7 -57.32 -33.81 50.34
N PRO A 8 -56.27 -33.51 49.50
CA PRO A 8 -55.98 -32.29 48.66
C PRO A 8 -55.00 -32.43 47.41
N ARG A 9 -54.52 -31.25 46.90
CA ARG A 9 -53.28 -30.90 46.09
C ARG A 9 -53.42 -30.68 44.56
N THR A 10 -53.39 -29.45 44.01
CA THR A 10 -52.26 -28.51 43.63
C THR A 10 -51.27 -29.11 42.60
N VAL A 11 -50.81 -28.46 41.49
CA VAL A 11 -50.18 -27.14 41.29
C VAL A 11 -50.21 -26.72 39.79
N ARG A 12 -50.14 -25.40 39.56
CA ARG A 12 -50.03 -24.60 38.31
C ARG A 12 -48.87 -24.96 37.34
N GLY A 13 -49.08 -24.67 36.06
CA GLY A 13 -48.04 -24.46 35.03
C GLY A 13 -48.42 -23.30 34.09
N THR A 14 -47.46 -22.42 33.81
CA THR A 14 -47.53 -21.08 33.17
C THR A 14 -47.65 -21.08 31.63
N LEU A 15 -48.40 -20.13 31.06
CA LEU A 15 -48.38 -19.78 29.62
C LEU A 15 -47.27 -18.77 29.32
N GLY A 16 -46.41 -19.07 28.34
CA GLY A 16 -45.46 -18.14 27.73
C GLY A 16 -45.98 -17.62 26.38
N THR A 17 -45.88 -16.31 26.16
CA THR A 17 -46.19 -15.62 24.90
C THR A 17 -44.91 -15.41 24.07
N LEU A 18 -44.96 -15.84 22.81
CA LEU A 18 -43.92 -15.68 21.80
C LEU A 18 -43.95 -14.25 21.23
N VAL A 19 -42.83 -13.53 21.21
CA VAL A 19 -42.66 -12.27 20.46
C VAL A 19 -41.61 -12.51 19.37
N THR A 20 -42.04 -12.43 18.12
CA THR A 20 -41.21 -12.50 16.91
C THR A 20 -40.43 -11.20 16.72
N ALA A 21 -39.10 -11.27 16.72
CA ALA A 21 -38.21 -10.17 16.33
C ALA A 21 -37.93 -10.22 14.82
N LEU A 22 -38.33 -9.18 14.08
CA LEU A 22 -37.84 -8.91 12.72
C LEU A 22 -36.47 -8.24 12.81
N ALA A 23 -35.41 -8.93 12.40
CA ALA A 23 -34.10 -8.32 12.16
C ALA A 23 -34.02 -7.87 10.69
N ALA A 24 -34.02 -6.56 10.45
CA ALA A 24 -33.70 -6.00 9.15
C ALA A 24 -32.17 -6.04 8.97
N VAL A 25 -31.68 -7.00 8.19
CA VAL A 25 -30.28 -7.05 7.75
C VAL A 25 -30.12 -6.09 6.58
N GLY A 26 -29.58 -4.90 6.84
CA GLY A 26 -29.11 -4.00 5.78
C GLY A 26 -27.83 -4.56 5.16
N ALA A 27 -27.95 -5.21 4.01
CA ALA A 27 -26.79 -5.62 3.22
C ALA A 27 -26.07 -4.36 2.70
N LEU A 28 -24.90 -4.07 3.26
CA LEU A 28 -23.94 -3.17 2.64
C LEU A 28 -23.45 -3.85 1.36
N PHE A 29 -23.97 -3.42 0.21
CA PHE A 29 -23.37 -3.72 -1.08
C PHE A 29 -22.05 -2.96 -1.15
N ALA A 30 -20.95 -3.61 -0.76
CA ALA A 30 -19.65 -3.23 -1.26
C ALA A 30 -19.70 -3.42 -2.78
N ALA A 31 -19.65 -2.33 -3.54
CA ALA A 31 -19.54 -2.41 -4.99
C ALA A 31 -18.24 -3.17 -5.31
N THR A 32 -18.35 -4.43 -5.70
CA THR A 32 -17.25 -5.16 -6.28
C THR A 32 -16.84 -4.41 -7.55
N PRO A 33 -15.57 -4.02 -7.71
CA PRO A 33 -15.12 -3.45 -8.98
C PRO A 33 -15.47 -4.43 -10.10
N PRO A 34 -15.81 -3.93 -11.31
CA PRO A 34 -16.16 -4.80 -12.43
C PRO A 34 -14.98 -5.74 -12.70
N ALA A 35 -15.26 -7.03 -12.83
CA ALA A 35 -14.27 -8.03 -13.23
C ALA A 35 -13.64 -7.62 -14.56
N GLN A 36 -12.31 -7.55 -14.62
CA GLN A 36 -11.62 -7.33 -15.90
C GLN A 36 -11.38 -8.67 -16.58
N ALA A 37 -11.55 -8.72 -17.89
CA ALA A 37 -11.19 -9.91 -18.65
C ALA A 37 -9.67 -10.08 -18.68
N ASP A 38 -9.20 -11.31 -18.45
CA ASP A 38 -7.80 -11.70 -18.61
C ASP A 38 -7.25 -11.19 -19.95
N THR A 39 -6.22 -10.35 -19.91
CA THR A 39 -5.54 -9.85 -21.12
C THR A 39 -4.21 -10.58 -21.27
N THR A 40 -3.99 -11.21 -22.43
CA THR A 40 -2.73 -11.86 -22.78
C THR A 40 -1.87 -10.92 -23.63
N VAL A 41 -0.62 -10.76 -23.23
CA VAL A 41 0.38 -9.91 -23.87
C VAL A 41 1.57 -10.77 -24.25
N CYS A 42 1.91 -10.79 -25.53
CA CYS A 42 3.02 -11.61 -26.07
C CYS A 42 4.10 -10.76 -26.75
N GLU A 43 3.80 -9.49 -27.04
CA GLU A 43 4.75 -8.53 -27.59
C GLU A 43 5.91 -8.36 -26.62
N GLN A 44 7.13 -8.24 -27.16
CA GLN A 44 8.37 -8.22 -26.37
C GLN A 44 8.33 -7.22 -25.22
N PHE A 45 7.85 -6.00 -25.48
CA PHE A 45 7.67 -4.92 -24.50
C PHE A 45 6.20 -4.53 -24.33
N GLY A 46 5.29 -5.43 -24.65
CA GLY A 46 3.86 -5.20 -24.43
C GLY A 46 3.55 -5.08 -22.94
N SER A 47 2.51 -4.32 -22.63
CA SER A 47 2.00 -4.17 -21.26
C SER A 47 0.49 -3.97 -21.24
N THR A 48 -0.12 -4.15 -20.07
CA THR A 48 -1.52 -3.85 -19.78
C THR A 48 -1.65 -3.31 -18.36
N VAL A 49 -2.82 -2.81 -17.99
CA VAL A 49 -3.10 -2.30 -16.64
C VAL A 49 -4.13 -3.18 -15.95
N ILE A 50 -3.89 -3.50 -14.67
CA ILE A 50 -4.84 -4.17 -13.78
C ILE A 50 -5.29 -3.22 -12.67
N GLN A 51 -6.54 -3.36 -12.22
CA GLN A 51 -7.17 -2.57 -11.14
C GLN A 51 -7.12 -1.05 -11.38
N GLY A 52 -6.91 -0.62 -12.63
CA GLY A 52 -6.68 0.78 -12.95
C GLY A 52 -5.50 1.40 -12.20
N ARG A 53 -4.51 0.60 -11.77
CA ARG A 53 -3.47 1.05 -10.83
C ARG A 53 -2.08 0.50 -11.11
N TYR A 54 -1.96 -0.76 -11.51
CA TYR A 54 -0.67 -1.42 -11.70
C TYR A 54 -0.48 -1.80 -13.16
N VAL A 55 0.73 -1.63 -13.68
CA VAL A 55 1.09 -2.09 -15.02
C VAL A 55 1.62 -3.51 -14.91
N VAL A 56 1.12 -4.42 -15.74
CA VAL A 56 1.71 -5.75 -15.99
C VAL A 56 2.49 -5.65 -17.29
N GLN A 57 3.76 -6.03 -17.30
CA GLN A 57 4.64 -5.96 -18.45
C GLN A 57 5.22 -7.33 -18.81
N ASN A 58 5.28 -7.64 -20.10
CA ASN A 58 5.94 -8.87 -20.58
C ASN A 58 7.46 -8.76 -20.44
N ASN A 59 8.01 -7.56 -20.71
CA ASN A 59 9.40 -7.17 -20.50
C ASN A 59 10.43 -8.26 -20.86
N ARG A 60 10.36 -8.72 -22.10
CA ARG A 60 11.21 -9.79 -22.65
C ARG A 60 12.50 -9.22 -23.27
N TRP A 61 13.30 -8.58 -22.43
CA TRP A 61 14.45 -7.78 -22.86
C TRP A 61 15.68 -8.59 -23.27
N GLY A 62 15.87 -9.80 -22.72
CA GLY A 62 17.09 -10.59 -22.86
C GLY A 62 17.02 -11.75 -23.86
N THR A 63 15.90 -11.91 -24.59
CA THR A 63 15.75 -12.99 -25.58
C THR A 63 14.79 -12.63 -26.72
N ASN A 64 14.97 -13.30 -27.86
CA ASN A 64 14.02 -13.29 -28.98
C ASN A 64 13.00 -14.43 -28.91
N GLU A 65 13.22 -15.41 -28.01
CA GLU A 65 12.35 -16.58 -27.86
C GLU A 65 10.95 -16.19 -27.36
N PRO A 66 9.86 -16.79 -27.84
CA PRO A 66 8.50 -16.39 -27.48
C PRO A 66 8.20 -16.41 -25.96
N GLN A 67 7.54 -15.35 -25.47
CA GLN A 67 7.07 -15.25 -24.10
C GLN A 67 5.71 -14.54 -24.06
N CYS A 68 4.79 -15.02 -23.22
CA CYS A 68 3.48 -14.39 -23.02
C CYS A 68 3.13 -14.33 -21.54
N VAL A 69 2.63 -13.17 -21.10
CA VAL A 69 2.01 -12.98 -19.78
C VAL A 69 0.51 -12.81 -19.95
N THR A 70 -0.27 -13.46 -19.10
CA THR A 70 -1.72 -13.22 -19.02
C THR A 70 -2.02 -12.57 -17.69
N SER A 71 -2.48 -11.32 -17.74
CA SER A 71 -2.99 -10.58 -16.60
C SER A 71 -4.26 -11.23 -16.05
N THR A 72 -4.44 -11.09 -14.74
CA THR A 72 -5.64 -11.45 -13.97
C THR A 72 -6.07 -10.20 -13.19
N ASP A 73 -7.18 -10.27 -12.45
CA ASP A 73 -7.63 -9.13 -11.64
C ASP A 73 -6.56 -8.61 -10.65
N THR A 74 -5.77 -9.51 -10.06
CA THR A 74 -4.84 -9.17 -8.97
C THR A 74 -3.36 -9.36 -9.28
N GLY A 75 -3.01 -9.93 -10.42
CA GLY A 75 -1.63 -10.15 -10.83
C GLY A 75 -1.52 -10.71 -12.25
N PHE A 76 -0.62 -11.68 -12.47
CA PHE A 76 -0.45 -12.30 -13.78
C PHE A 76 0.06 -13.75 -13.69
N ARG A 77 -0.09 -14.49 -14.79
CA ARG A 77 0.55 -15.79 -15.03
C ARG A 77 1.45 -15.72 -16.25
N LEU A 78 2.62 -16.36 -16.20
CA LEU A 78 3.49 -16.57 -17.34
C LEU A 78 2.97 -17.79 -18.12
N THR A 79 2.27 -17.56 -19.23
CA THR A 79 1.60 -18.63 -20.01
C THR A 79 2.50 -19.27 -21.06
N ARG A 80 3.60 -18.59 -21.40
CA ARG A 80 4.63 -19.10 -22.30
C ARG A 80 5.96 -18.46 -21.95
N ALA A 81 7.04 -19.25 -21.91
CA ALA A 81 8.39 -18.78 -21.59
C ALA A 81 9.44 -19.67 -22.29
N ASP A 82 9.49 -19.60 -23.62
CA ASP A 82 10.32 -20.48 -24.42
C ASP A 82 11.82 -20.18 -24.25
N GLY A 83 12.64 -21.14 -24.67
CA GLY A 83 14.09 -20.99 -24.73
C GLY A 83 14.82 -20.97 -23.39
N SER A 84 16.13 -20.79 -23.47
CA SER A 84 17.06 -20.77 -22.34
C SER A 84 18.26 -19.87 -22.61
N VAL A 85 18.83 -19.27 -21.55
CA VAL A 85 20.08 -18.50 -21.59
C VAL A 85 21.06 -18.98 -20.51
N PRO A 86 22.38 -18.76 -20.67
CA PRO A 86 23.38 -19.19 -19.69
C PRO A 86 23.13 -18.59 -18.30
N THR A 87 23.21 -19.41 -17.25
CA THR A 87 22.88 -19.00 -15.86
C THR A 87 23.92 -18.08 -15.20
N ASN A 88 25.08 -17.91 -15.84
CA ASN A 88 26.11 -16.94 -15.44
C ASN A 88 25.99 -15.58 -16.16
N GLY A 89 24.94 -15.40 -16.99
CA GLY A 89 24.63 -14.15 -17.67
C GLY A 89 23.28 -13.58 -17.25
N ALA A 90 22.80 -12.60 -18.02
CA ALA A 90 21.47 -12.02 -17.88
C ALA A 90 20.34 -13.07 -18.03
N PRO A 91 19.19 -12.89 -17.37
CA PRO A 91 18.00 -13.70 -17.61
C PRO A 91 17.39 -13.40 -18.99
N LYS A 92 16.41 -14.21 -19.39
CA LYS A 92 15.66 -13.99 -20.64
C LYS A 92 14.83 -12.70 -20.61
N SER A 93 14.34 -12.33 -19.43
CA SER A 93 13.25 -11.37 -19.29
C SER A 93 13.04 -11.01 -17.82
N TYR A 94 12.17 -10.03 -17.57
CA TYR A 94 11.61 -9.76 -16.25
C TYR A 94 10.10 -9.50 -16.34
N PRO A 95 9.27 -10.51 -16.69
CA PRO A 95 7.82 -10.40 -16.62
C PRO A 95 7.41 -10.04 -15.20
N SER A 96 6.74 -8.91 -15.06
CA SER A 96 6.53 -8.28 -13.78
C SER A 96 5.30 -7.40 -13.81
N LEU A 97 4.92 -6.94 -12.63
CA LEU A 97 3.95 -5.88 -12.46
C LEU A 97 4.55 -4.78 -11.58
N PHE A 98 4.09 -3.54 -11.73
CA PHE A 98 4.69 -2.42 -11.01
C PHE A 98 3.75 -1.27 -10.66
N ASN A 99 4.15 -0.53 -9.63
CA ASN A 99 3.71 0.82 -9.31
C ASN A 99 4.86 1.80 -9.58
N GLY A 100 4.60 2.88 -10.31
CA GLY A 100 5.58 3.93 -10.63
C GLY A 100 5.84 4.06 -12.12
N CYS A 101 7.03 4.51 -12.50
CA CYS A 101 7.41 4.75 -13.89
C CYS A 101 8.60 3.89 -14.32
N HIS A 102 8.50 3.29 -15.51
CA HIS A 102 9.55 2.47 -16.12
C HIS A 102 9.59 2.72 -17.64
N TYR A 103 10.69 3.27 -18.14
CA TYR A 103 10.87 3.64 -19.56
C TYR A 103 9.66 4.37 -20.17
N THR A 104 9.30 5.53 -19.62
CA THR A 104 8.10 6.35 -19.94
C THR A 104 6.75 5.76 -19.52
N ASN A 105 6.64 4.45 -19.31
CA ASN A 105 5.39 3.80 -18.92
C ASN A 105 5.14 3.98 -17.43
N CYS A 106 4.17 4.81 -17.08
CA CYS A 106 3.80 5.11 -15.70
C CYS A 106 2.46 4.47 -15.33
N SER A 107 2.40 3.83 -14.17
CA SER A 107 1.18 3.20 -13.69
C SER A 107 0.13 4.25 -13.30
N PRO A 108 -1.17 4.04 -13.59
CA PRO A 108 -2.16 5.10 -13.39
C PRO A 108 -2.29 5.53 -11.93
N GLY A 109 -2.33 6.85 -11.72
CA GLY A 109 -2.49 7.44 -10.38
C GLY A 109 -1.31 7.18 -9.43
N THR A 110 -0.14 6.81 -9.95
CA THR A 110 1.05 6.63 -9.11
C THR A 110 1.53 7.95 -8.50
N ASN A 111 2.03 7.88 -7.27
CA ASN A 111 2.71 9.00 -6.60
C ASN A 111 4.22 9.03 -6.90
N LEU A 112 4.72 8.12 -7.75
CA LEU A 112 6.13 8.03 -8.10
C LEU A 112 6.42 8.73 -9.44
N PRO A 113 7.58 9.36 -9.62
CA PRO A 113 8.71 9.40 -8.69
C PRO A 113 8.47 10.24 -7.43
N ALA A 114 8.85 9.72 -6.27
CA ALA A 114 8.73 10.41 -4.99
C ALA A 114 10.09 10.49 -4.30
N ARG A 115 10.40 11.63 -3.71
CA ARG A 115 11.66 11.84 -3.02
C ARG A 115 11.74 10.94 -1.78
N LEU A 116 12.88 10.28 -1.58
CA LEU A 116 13.06 9.33 -0.48
C LEU A 116 12.84 9.97 0.90
N ALA A 117 13.27 11.22 1.09
CA ALA A 117 13.06 11.97 2.32
C ALA A 117 11.57 12.26 2.61
N ASP A 118 10.71 12.27 1.60
CA ASP A 118 9.31 12.66 1.72
C ASP A 118 8.39 11.44 1.90
N ILE A 119 8.93 10.22 1.74
CA ILE A 119 8.17 8.97 1.88
C ILE A 119 8.14 8.55 3.35
N SER A 120 6.94 8.57 3.95
CA SER A 120 6.70 8.10 5.32
C SER A 120 6.68 6.56 5.40
N SER A 121 6.10 5.92 4.39
CA SER A 121 6.01 4.47 4.28
C SER A 121 5.75 4.09 2.84
N ALA A 122 6.26 2.92 2.43
CA ALA A 122 5.99 2.34 1.13
C ALA A 122 5.55 0.88 1.28
N PRO A 123 4.37 0.61 1.88
CA PRO A 123 3.91 -0.75 2.09
C PRO A 123 3.67 -1.45 0.75
N SER A 124 4.21 -2.66 0.64
CA SER A 124 3.96 -3.59 -0.46
C SER A 124 3.61 -4.98 0.08
N SER A 125 2.79 -5.71 -0.68
CA SER A 125 2.53 -7.12 -0.42
C SER A 125 2.48 -7.90 -1.72
N ILE A 126 2.91 -9.17 -1.67
CA ILE A 126 2.86 -10.07 -2.82
C ILE A 126 2.49 -11.50 -2.40
N SER A 127 1.87 -12.22 -3.33
CA SER A 127 1.77 -13.68 -3.30
C SER A 127 2.21 -14.26 -4.64
N TYR A 128 3.12 -15.23 -4.59
CA TYR A 128 3.64 -15.93 -5.75
C TYR A 128 3.12 -17.37 -5.87
N GLY A 129 3.04 -17.88 -7.10
CA GLY A 129 3.00 -19.29 -7.44
C GLY A 129 4.31 -19.70 -8.13
N TYR A 130 4.92 -20.78 -7.64
CA TYR A 130 6.21 -21.28 -8.08
C TYR A 130 6.08 -22.58 -8.88
N VAL A 131 7.11 -22.88 -9.68
CA VAL A 131 7.21 -24.12 -10.45
C VAL A 131 8.55 -24.81 -10.16
N GLY A 132 8.60 -26.14 -10.34
CA GLY A 132 9.80 -26.93 -10.03
C GLY A 132 10.71 -27.23 -11.23
N ASP A 133 10.20 -27.05 -12.44
CA ASP A 133 10.80 -27.48 -13.71
C ASP A 133 11.43 -26.32 -14.51
N ALA A 134 11.97 -25.33 -13.81
CA ALA A 134 12.54 -24.11 -14.39
C ALA A 134 13.81 -23.65 -13.66
N VAL A 135 14.55 -22.72 -14.28
CA VAL A 135 15.65 -21.98 -13.63
C VAL A 135 15.29 -20.51 -13.62
N TYR A 136 15.03 -19.97 -12.43
CA TYR A 136 14.50 -18.61 -12.27
C TYR A 136 14.67 -18.10 -10.84
N ASN A 137 14.56 -16.78 -10.66
CA ASN A 137 14.24 -16.20 -9.36
C ASN A 137 12.82 -15.62 -9.36
N ALA A 138 12.27 -15.44 -8.15
CA ALA A 138 11.15 -14.55 -7.92
C ALA A 138 11.68 -13.34 -7.15
N SER A 139 11.55 -12.14 -7.72
CA SER A 139 12.17 -10.94 -7.18
C SER A 139 11.27 -9.73 -7.21
N TYR A 140 11.52 -8.81 -6.27
CA TYR A 140 11.24 -7.40 -6.48
C TYR A 140 12.42 -6.72 -7.14
N ASP A 141 12.12 -5.72 -7.98
CA ASP A 141 13.08 -4.73 -8.48
C ASP A 141 12.57 -3.34 -8.11
N ILE A 142 13.36 -2.61 -7.32
CA ILE A 142 13.01 -1.29 -6.79
C ILE A 142 14.06 -0.30 -7.29
N TRP A 143 13.61 0.74 -7.97
CA TRP A 143 14.50 1.64 -8.70
C TRP A 143 14.63 3.00 -8.03
N LEU A 144 15.87 3.46 -7.89
CA LEU A 144 16.24 4.72 -7.27
C LEU A 144 17.08 5.58 -8.22
N ASP A 145 16.85 6.89 -8.21
CA ASP A 145 17.62 7.84 -9.04
C ASP A 145 17.79 9.20 -8.35
N PRO A 146 18.91 9.92 -8.58
CA PRO A 146 19.08 11.29 -8.09
C PRO A 146 18.09 12.30 -8.66
N THR A 147 17.46 11.99 -9.80
CA THR A 147 16.43 12.83 -10.42
C THR A 147 15.07 12.14 -10.35
N PRO A 148 13.92 12.85 -10.47
CA PRO A 148 12.60 12.24 -10.53
C PRO A 148 12.40 11.55 -11.90
N ARG A 149 13.18 10.49 -12.14
CA ARG A 149 13.31 9.84 -13.43
C ARG A 149 12.05 9.03 -13.75
N THR A 150 11.52 9.26 -14.95
CA THR A 150 10.42 8.47 -15.52
C THR A 150 10.84 7.68 -16.75
N ASP A 151 12.04 7.92 -17.28
CA ASP A 151 12.57 7.28 -18.48
C ASP A 151 14.09 7.00 -18.39
N GLY A 152 14.52 5.97 -19.11
CA GLY A 152 15.89 5.47 -19.13
C GLY A 152 16.28 4.68 -17.90
N VAL A 153 17.56 4.32 -17.85
CA VAL A 153 18.14 3.53 -16.75
C VAL A 153 18.27 4.40 -15.49
N ASN A 154 17.75 3.89 -14.37
CA ASN A 154 17.92 4.51 -13.05
C ASN A 154 19.29 4.18 -12.48
N ARG A 155 19.85 5.04 -11.61
CA ARG A 155 21.21 4.85 -11.08
C ARG A 155 21.38 3.63 -10.18
N THR A 156 20.36 3.27 -9.40
CA THR A 156 20.47 2.19 -8.43
C THR A 156 19.24 1.29 -8.46
N GLU A 157 19.52 0.00 -8.44
CA GLU A 157 18.56 -1.08 -8.40
C GLU A 157 18.68 -1.81 -7.07
N ILE A 158 17.57 -1.96 -6.38
CA ILE A 158 17.45 -2.83 -5.23
C ILE A 158 16.66 -4.06 -5.67
N MET A 159 17.26 -5.24 -5.55
CA MET A 159 16.56 -6.49 -5.80
C MET A 159 16.26 -7.22 -4.50
N ILE A 160 15.07 -7.79 -4.35
CA ILE A 160 14.73 -8.64 -3.20
C ILE A 160 14.31 -10.00 -3.73
N TRP A 161 15.20 -10.99 -3.66
CA TRP A 161 14.95 -12.34 -4.16
C TRP A 161 14.21 -13.17 -3.11
N PHE A 162 12.92 -13.41 -3.37
CA PHE A 162 12.02 -14.20 -2.53
C PHE A 162 12.22 -15.70 -2.71
N ASN A 163 12.62 -16.12 -3.91
CA ASN A 163 12.90 -17.51 -4.21
C ASN A 163 13.98 -17.60 -5.30
N LYS A 164 14.68 -18.73 -5.33
CA LYS A 164 15.68 -19.07 -6.32
C LYS A 164 15.60 -20.57 -6.64
N VAL A 165 15.41 -20.89 -7.92
CA VAL A 165 15.42 -22.27 -8.41
C VAL A 165 16.51 -22.41 -9.46
N GLY A 166 17.40 -23.40 -9.27
CA GLY A 166 18.54 -23.65 -10.14
C GLY A 166 19.81 -22.83 -9.82
N PRO A 167 20.88 -23.03 -10.60
CA PRO A 167 22.23 -22.52 -10.32
C PRO A 167 22.42 -21.09 -10.84
N ILE A 168 21.62 -20.16 -10.33
CA ILE A 168 21.72 -18.73 -10.58
C ILE A 168 22.22 -17.99 -9.34
N GLN A 169 22.69 -16.75 -9.49
CA GLN A 169 23.11 -15.87 -8.40
C GLN A 169 22.88 -14.40 -8.77
N PRO A 170 22.78 -13.50 -7.79
CA PRO A 170 22.67 -12.07 -8.07
C PRO A 170 23.93 -11.50 -8.74
N ILE A 171 23.77 -10.30 -9.27
CA ILE A 171 24.87 -9.48 -9.79
C ILE A 171 25.87 -9.17 -8.68
N GLY A 172 27.16 -9.18 -9.06
CA GLY A 172 28.26 -8.81 -8.17
C GLY A 172 28.71 -9.94 -7.26
N SER A 173 28.99 -9.59 -6.00
CA SER A 173 29.51 -10.53 -4.99
C SER A 173 28.78 -10.36 -3.67
N GLN A 174 28.76 -11.42 -2.86
CA GLN A 174 28.18 -11.38 -1.53
C GLN A 174 29.04 -10.49 -0.62
N VAL A 175 28.42 -9.48 -0.01
CA VAL A 175 29.07 -8.52 0.88
C VAL A 175 28.70 -8.72 2.35
N GLY A 176 27.81 -9.68 2.65
CA GLY A 176 27.47 -10.08 4.02
C GLY A 176 26.02 -10.53 4.17
N THR A 177 25.45 -10.23 5.33
CA THR A 177 24.04 -10.49 5.68
C THR A 177 23.39 -9.26 6.30
N ALA A 178 22.07 -9.12 6.19
CA ALA A 178 21.31 -8.06 6.85
C ALA A 178 19.97 -8.59 7.38
N THR A 179 19.47 -7.97 8.45
CA THR A 179 18.10 -8.19 8.92
C THR A 179 17.24 -6.98 8.52
N VAL A 180 16.24 -7.22 7.69
CA VAL A 180 15.36 -6.19 7.10
C VAL A 180 13.93 -6.71 7.12
N GLY A 181 12.98 -5.92 7.60
CA GLY A 181 11.57 -6.34 7.74
C GLY A 181 11.38 -7.59 8.61
N GLY A 182 12.25 -7.82 9.60
CA GLY A 182 12.21 -9.00 10.47
C GLY A 182 12.70 -10.30 9.82
N ARG A 183 13.30 -10.24 8.62
CA ARG A 183 13.87 -11.39 7.91
C ARG A 183 15.37 -11.22 7.70
N THR A 184 16.11 -12.32 7.69
CA THR A 184 17.55 -12.34 7.38
C THR A 184 17.76 -12.57 5.89
N TRP A 185 18.69 -11.82 5.31
CA TRP A 185 19.02 -11.82 3.89
C TRP A 185 20.52 -11.99 3.70
N GLN A 186 20.94 -12.76 2.69
CA GLN A 186 22.28 -12.60 2.13
C GLN A 186 22.29 -11.33 1.29
N VAL A 187 23.30 -10.48 1.46
CA VAL A 187 23.41 -9.20 0.74
C VAL A 187 24.48 -9.32 -0.32
N TRP A 188 24.12 -8.98 -1.55
CA TRP A 188 25.00 -8.92 -2.71
C TRP A 188 25.07 -7.50 -3.24
N SER A 189 26.23 -7.08 -3.72
CA SER A 189 26.40 -5.78 -4.34
C SER A 189 27.35 -5.85 -5.53
N GLY A 190 27.04 -5.07 -6.56
CA GLY A 190 27.85 -4.93 -7.76
C GLY A 190 27.22 -3.97 -8.75
N SER A 191 27.58 -4.11 -10.02
CA SER A 191 27.02 -3.35 -11.12
C SER A 191 26.83 -4.26 -12.33
N ASN A 192 25.77 -4.03 -13.10
CA ASN A 192 25.54 -4.67 -14.41
C ASN A 192 26.23 -3.90 -15.57
N GLY A 193 27.06 -2.90 -15.26
CA GLY A 193 27.70 -2.01 -16.22
C GLY A 193 26.90 -0.75 -16.56
N SER A 194 25.59 -0.72 -16.25
CA SER A 194 24.70 0.43 -16.48
C SER A 194 24.29 1.12 -15.18
N ASN A 195 23.96 0.35 -14.15
CA ASN A 195 23.54 0.81 -12.84
C ASN A 195 24.20 0.00 -11.71
N ASP A 196 24.13 0.55 -10.50
CA ASP A 196 24.49 -0.16 -9.28
C ASP A 196 23.36 -1.12 -8.89
N VAL A 197 23.70 -2.28 -8.34
CA VAL A 197 22.74 -3.32 -7.91
C VAL A 197 23.03 -3.72 -6.48
N LEU A 198 22.00 -3.69 -5.64
CA LEU A 198 22.02 -4.18 -4.27
C LEU A 198 20.94 -5.25 -4.11
N SER A 199 21.33 -6.51 -3.97
CA SER A 199 20.38 -7.63 -3.89
C SER A 199 20.31 -8.22 -2.48
N PHE A 200 19.10 -8.56 -2.05
CA PHE A 200 18.79 -9.23 -0.80
C PHE A 200 18.20 -10.61 -1.12
N VAL A 201 18.94 -11.67 -0.80
CA VAL A 201 18.54 -13.06 -1.14
C VAL A 201 18.03 -13.78 0.10
N ALA A 202 16.79 -14.25 0.02
CA ALA A 202 16.19 -15.05 1.08
C ALA A 202 16.91 -16.41 1.21
N PRO A 203 17.06 -16.95 2.43
CA PRO A 203 17.68 -18.26 2.65
C PRO A 203 16.82 -19.44 2.16
N SER A 204 15.52 -19.20 1.98
CA SER A 204 14.54 -20.17 1.48
C SER A 204 13.37 -19.45 0.82
N ALA A 205 12.57 -20.17 0.01
CA ALA A 205 11.43 -19.61 -0.71
C ALA A 205 10.41 -18.90 0.21
N ILE A 206 9.96 -17.71 -0.21
CA ILE A 206 8.92 -16.91 0.46
C ILE A 206 7.70 -16.80 -0.45
N GLY A 207 6.70 -17.66 -0.27
CA GLY A 207 5.50 -17.67 -1.13
C GLY A 207 4.62 -16.41 -1.03
N SER A 208 4.59 -15.76 0.12
CA SER A 208 3.90 -14.47 0.30
C SER A 208 4.50 -13.66 1.44
N TRP A 209 4.44 -12.33 1.32
CA TRP A 209 4.89 -11.42 2.36
C TRP A 209 4.33 -10.02 2.17
N SER A 210 4.15 -9.30 3.29
CA SER A 210 3.86 -7.87 3.33
C SER A 210 4.98 -7.18 4.11
N PHE A 211 5.50 -6.09 3.56
CA PHE A 211 6.65 -5.37 4.10
C PHE A 211 6.64 -3.90 3.69
N ASP A 212 7.54 -3.11 4.27
CA ASP A 212 7.79 -1.74 3.83
C ASP A 212 9.02 -1.68 2.93
N VAL A 213 8.85 -1.20 1.70
CA VAL A 213 9.94 -1.02 0.73
C VAL A 213 11.00 -0.07 1.28
N MET A 214 10.63 0.92 2.11
CA MET A 214 11.57 1.87 2.68
C MET A 214 12.60 1.22 3.61
N ASP A 215 12.32 0.03 4.17
CA ASP A 215 13.31 -0.71 4.96
C ASP A 215 14.53 -1.09 4.11
N PHE A 216 14.31 -1.48 2.85
CA PHE A 216 15.37 -1.83 1.91
C PHE A 216 16.01 -0.60 1.27
N VAL A 217 15.22 0.45 0.99
CA VAL A 217 15.77 1.73 0.53
C VAL A 217 16.75 2.31 1.56
N ARG A 218 16.42 2.24 2.85
CA ARG A 218 17.33 2.64 3.94
C ARG A 218 18.63 1.84 3.95
N GLN A 219 18.61 0.56 3.54
CA GLN A 219 19.83 -0.23 3.40
C GLN A 219 20.71 0.26 2.24
N ALA A 220 20.14 0.71 1.12
CA ALA A 220 20.88 1.30 0.01
C ALA A 220 21.50 2.64 0.40
N VAL A 221 20.75 3.51 1.07
CA VAL A 221 21.25 4.79 1.60
C VAL A 221 22.40 4.57 2.59
N ALA A 222 22.24 3.65 3.55
CA ALA A 222 23.27 3.34 4.55
C ALA A 222 24.57 2.79 3.93
N ARG A 223 24.52 2.28 2.70
CA ARG A 223 25.68 1.75 1.96
C ARG A 223 26.22 2.74 0.91
N GLY A 224 25.70 3.96 0.88
CA GLY A 224 26.14 5.00 -0.06
C GLY A 224 25.69 4.76 -1.51
N LEU A 225 24.74 3.86 -1.74
CA LEU A 225 24.18 3.57 -3.07
C LEU A 225 22.98 4.47 -3.39
N ALA A 226 22.52 5.28 -2.44
CA ALA A 226 21.50 6.30 -2.66
C ALA A 226 21.66 7.40 -1.60
N GLN A 227 20.94 8.52 -1.77
CA GLN A 227 20.84 9.57 -0.76
C GLN A 227 19.37 9.84 -0.44
N SER A 228 19.07 10.38 0.74
CA SER A 228 17.68 10.76 1.10
C SER A 228 17.08 11.79 0.14
N SER A 229 17.92 12.55 -0.57
CA SER A 229 17.53 13.52 -1.60
C SER A 229 17.11 12.89 -2.94
N TRP A 230 17.40 11.61 -3.16
CA TRP A 230 17.06 10.86 -4.37
C TRP A 230 15.57 10.51 -4.40
N TYR A 231 15.15 9.87 -5.48
CA TYR A 231 13.77 9.49 -5.75
C TYR A 231 13.63 7.97 -5.83
N LEU A 232 12.56 7.45 -5.26
CA LEU A 232 12.00 6.16 -5.62
C LEU A 232 11.21 6.36 -6.91
N THR A 233 11.48 5.58 -7.96
CA THR A 233 10.86 5.77 -9.29
C THR A 233 9.88 4.67 -9.65
N SER A 234 10.16 3.43 -9.24
CA SER A 234 9.21 2.32 -9.35
C SER A 234 9.46 1.22 -8.31
N VAL A 235 8.39 0.51 -7.97
CA VAL A 235 8.37 -0.73 -7.19
C VAL A 235 7.79 -1.81 -8.08
N GLN A 236 8.62 -2.75 -8.49
CA GLN A 236 8.26 -3.83 -9.41
C GLN A 236 8.40 -5.17 -8.71
N ALA A 237 7.58 -6.15 -9.11
CA ALA A 237 7.73 -7.53 -8.67
C ALA A 237 7.35 -8.51 -9.77
N GLY A 238 8.17 -9.55 -9.92
CA GLY A 238 8.02 -10.52 -10.99
C GLY A 238 9.00 -11.67 -10.87
N PHE A 239 9.47 -12.13 -12.03
CA PHE A 239 10.39 -13.25 -12.14
C PHE A 239 11.46 -12.96 -13.17
N GLU A 240 12.69 -13.37 -12.90
CA GLU A 240 13.74 -13.46 -13.91
C GLU A 240 13.95 -14.94 -14.29
N PRO A 241 13.41 -15.41 -15.44
CA PRO A 241 13.63 -16.77 -15.91
C PRO A 241 14.88 -16.88 -16.79
N TRP A 242 15.75 -17.84 -16.49
CA TRP A 242 16.85 -18.26 -17.37
C TRP A 242 16.45 -19.45 -18.23
N GLN A 243 15.68 -20.40 -17.70
CA GLN A 243 15.23 -21.60 -18.41
C GLN A 243 13.77 -21.90 -18.05
N ASN A 244 12.94 -22.21 -19.05
CA ASN A 244 11.50 -22.39 -18.91
C ASN A 244 10.84 -21.19 -18.19
N GLY A 245 9.81 -21.43 -17.38
CA GLY A 245 9.10 -20.42 -16.57
C GLY A 245 7.57 -20.44 -16.72
N THR A 246 7.03 -21.16 -17.71
CA THR A 246 5.59 -21.32 -17.89
C THR A 246 4.94 -21.85 -16.61
N GLY A 247 3.85 -21.23 -16.17
CA GLY A 247 3.13 -21.59 -14.95
C GLY A 247 3.51 -20.75 -13.71
N LEU A 248 4.57 -19.94 -13.78
CA LEU A 248 4.87 -18.95 -12.74
C LEU A 248 3.74 -17.92 -12.63
N THR A 249 3.36 -17.56 -11.40
CA THR A 249 2.30 -16.58 -11.17
C THR A 249 2.66 -15.55 -10.10
N VAL A 250 2.26 -14.30 -10.34
CA VAL A 250 2.01 -13.35 -9.25
C VAL A 250 0.51 -13.41 -9.01
N ASN A 251 0.09 -14.04 -7.91
CA ASN A 251 -1.32 -14.23 -7.57
C ASN A 251 -1.96 -12.90 -7.11
N SER A 252 -1.23 -12.11 -6.34
CA SER A 252 -1.67 -10.80 -5.88
C SER A 252 -0.49 -9.86 -5.67
N PHE A 253 -0.71 -8.58 -5.90
CA PHE A 253 0.23 -7.51 -5.58
C PHE A 253 -0.46 -6.27 -5.05
N LEU A 254 0.21 -5.62 -4.10
CA LEU A 254 -0.10 -4.29 -3.61
C LEU A 254 1.21 -3.52 -3.55
N SER A 255 1.16 -2.26 -4.00
CA SER A 255 2.16 -1.26 -3.67
C SER A 255 1.47 0.08 -3.47
N THR A 256 1.79 0.72 -2.35
CA THR A 256 1.40 2.10 -2.04
C THR A 256 2.63 2.86 -1.60
N VAL A 257 2.75 4.11 -2.02
CA VAL A 257 3.80 5.02 -1.54
C VAL A 257 3.12 6.21 -0.89
N ASN A 258 3.27 6.28 0.43
CA ASN A 258 2.68 7.31 1.26
C ASN A 258 3.71 8.41 1.48
N THR A 259 3.56 9.51 0.77
CA THR A 259 4.34 10.71 1.03
C THR A 259 3.69 11.47 2.20
N GLY A 260 4.48 11.76 3.24
CA GLY A 260 3.97 12.31 4.51
C GLY A 260 5.13 12.76 5.38
N GLY A 261 5.25 14.07 5.60
CA GLY A 261 6.46 14.73 6.11
C GLY A 261 6.99 14.16 7.43
N GLY A 262 8.18 13.55 7.37
CA GLY A 262 8.99 13.20 8.54
C GLY A 262 9.93 14.35 8.97
N PRO A 263 10.47 14.31 10.21
CA PRO A 263 11.04 15.47 10.88
C PRO A 263 12.47 15.81 10.43
N GLY A 264 12.71 17.09 10.11
CA GLY A 264 14.01 17.75 10.28
C GLY A 264 14.98 17.73 9.08
N GLY A 265 14.73 18.61 8.11
CA GLY A 265 15.74 19.12 7.16
C GLY A 265 15.22 20.43 6.55
N PRO A 266 16.01 21.52 6.49
CA PRO A 266 15.50 22.84 6.11
C PRO A 266 15.22 22.88 4.60
N GLY A 267 13.94 22.76 4.21
CA GLY A 267 13.50 23.02 2.84
C GLY A 267 12.24 22.24 2.42
N GLY A 268 11.08 22.86 2.60
CA GLY A 268 9.78 22.41 2.06
C GLY A 268 8.66 22.56 3.09
N ALA A 269 8.01 23.73 3.14
CA ALA A 269 6.90 23.96 4.07
C ALA A 269 5.76 22.97 3.81
N THR A 270 5.35 22.24 4.85
CA THR A 270 4.03 21.60 4.88
C THR A 270 2.99 22.66 4.50
N THR A 271 2.15 22.39 3.50
CA THR A 271 1.21 23.38 2.92
C THR A 271 -0.13 23.45 3.66
N CYS A 272 -0.28 22.71 4.76
CA CYS A 272 -1.37 22.90 5.69
C CYS A 272 -0.95 22.73 7.15
N GLU A 273 -1.62 23.47 8.02
CA GLU A 273 -1.49 23.41 9.47
C GLU A 273 -2.87 23.17 10.08
N VAL A 274 -2.94 22.35 11.13
CA VAL A 274 -4.19 22.00 11.82
C VAL A 274 -4.05 22.23 13.31
N SER A 275 -4.91 23.08 13.86
CA SER A 275 -5.11 23.17 15.31
C SER A 275 -6.33 22.35 15.71
N TYR A 276 -6.21 21.62 16.82
CA TYR A 276 -7.27 20.76 17.34
C TYR A 276 -7.52 21.06 18.82
N ALA A 277 -8.43 22.00 19.07
CA ALA A 277 -8.81 22.42 20.41
C ALA A 277 -9.97 21.56 20.92
N THR A 278 -9.91 21.15 22.18
CA THR A 278 -10.91 20.25 22.78
C THR A 278 -11.48 20.83 24.06
N ASN A 279 -12.76 20.54 24.30
CA ASN A 279 -13.42 20.69 25.58
C ASN A 279 -14.01 19.33 25.97
N VAL A 280 -13.49 18.73 27.04
CA VAL A 280 -13.77 17.33 27.42
C VAL A 280 -14.46 17.30 28.77
N TRP A 281 -15.53 16.51 28.88
CA TRP A 281 -16.23 16.22 30.12
C TRP A 281 -16.40 14.70 30.29
N GLN A 282 -17.05 14.27 31.37
CA GLN A 282 -17.27 12.85 31.61
C GLN A 282 -18.15 12.24 30.49
N GLY A 283 -17.56 11.33 29.70
CA GLY A 283 -18.25 10.58 28.64
C GLY A 283 -18.49 11.34 27.33
N GLY A 284 -18.08 12.61 27.21
CA GLY A 284 -18.27 13.40 26.01
C GLY A 284 -17.23 14.49 25.79
N PHE A 285 -17.16 14.98 24.57
CA PHE A 285 -16.24 16.05 24.18
C PHE A 285 -16.78 16.88 23.02
N ALA A 286 -16.29 18.11 22.91
CA ALA A 286 -16.40 18.94 21.72
C ALA A 286 -15.00 19.24 21.18
N ALA A 287 -14.85 19.22 19.86
CA ALA A 287 -13.63 19.56 19.17
C ALA A 287 -13.88 20.74 18.22
N ASN A 288 -12.96 21.70 18.24
CA ASN A 288 -12.88 22.79 17.28
C ASN A 288 -11.58 22.63 16.49
N VAL A 289 -11.71 22.53 15.16
CA VAL A 289 -10.62 22.18 14.25
C VAL A 289 -10.45 23.31 13.24
N THR A 290 -9.28 23.94 13.25
CA THR A 290 -8.90 24.93 12.24
C THR A 290 -7.91 24.32 11.28
N VAL A 291 -8.19 24.43 9.98
CA VAL A 291 -7.32 24.00 8.88
C VAL A 291 -6.80 25.26 8.19
N ALA A 292 -5.51 25.53 8.30
CA ALA A 292 -4.84 26.63 7.61
C ALA A 292 -4.14 26.12 6.35
N ASN A 293 -4.22 26.88 5.26
CA ASN A 293 -3.44 26.67 4.04
C ASN A 293 -2.17 27.51 4.13
N THR A 294 -1.04 26.87 4.40
CA THR A 294 0.29 27.49 4.46
C THR A 294 1.01 27.43 3.11
N GLY A 295 0.37 26.89 2.07
CA GLY A 295 0.86 26.87 0.70
C GLY A 295 0.62 28.16 -0.08
N SER A 296 1.09 28.19 -1.32
CA SER A 296 1.00 29.35 -2.23
C SER A 296 -0.18 29.28 -3.22
N ALA A 297 -0.96 28.20 -3.22
CA ALA A 297 -2.12 28.02 -4.10
C ALA A 297 -3.41 27.79 -3.27
N PRO A 298 -4.59 28.21 -3.75
CA PRO A 298 -5.84 27.98 -3.05
C PRO A 298 -6.15 26.47 -2.96
N VAL A 299 -6.80 26.06 -1.87
CA VAL A 299 -7.32 24.70 -1.67
C VAL A 299 -8.82 24.73 -1.92
N ASP A 300 -9.26 24.19 -3.04
CA ASP A 300 -10.68 24.07 -3.37
C ASP A 300 -11.21 22.67 -3.01
N GLY A 301 -12.42 22.63 -2.45
CA GLY A 301 -13.08 21.39 -2.04
C GLY A 301 -12.31 20.63 -0.96
N TRP A 302 -11.85 21.33 0.09
CA TRP A 302 -11.01 20.73 1.12
C TRP A 302 -11.63 19.51 1.81
N ARG A 303 -10.79 18.50 2.05
CA ARG A 303 -11.11 17.26 2.78
C ARG A 303 -10.01 17.00 3.79
N LEU A 304 -10.35 17.12 5.07
CA LEU A 304 -9.45 16.81 6.17
C LEU A 304 -9.70 15.39 6.68
N ALA A 305 -8.73 14.49 6.50
CA ALA A 305 -8.77 13.13 7.04
C ALA A 305 -8.00 13.04 8.37
N PHE A 306 -8.57 12.31 9.33
CA PHE A 306 -7.95 12.01 10.62
C PHE A 306 -8.55 10.72 11.19
N THR A 307 -7.84 10.06 12.11
CA THR A 307 -8.36 8.87 12.79
C THR A 307 -8.75 9.20 14.22
N LEU A 308 -10.01 8.95 14.58
CA LEU A 308 -10.45 9.03 15.97
C LEU A 308 -9.87 7.86 16.77
N PRO A 309 -9.33 8.11 17.97
CA PRO A 309 -8.89 7.04 18.85
C PRO A 309 -10.01 6.04 19.16
N SER A 310 -9.62 4.78 19.42
CA SER A 310 -10.55 3.71 19.76
C SER A 310 -11.45 4.10 20.94
N GLY A 311 -12.76 3.82 20.82
CA GLY A 311 -13.73 4.18 21.84
C GLY A 311 -14.32 5.59 21.69
N GLN A 312 -13.90 6.38 20.69
CA GLN A 312 -14.52 7.67 20.36
C GLN A 312 -15.49 7.58 19.18
N ARG A 313 -16.57 8.36 19.25
CA ARG A 313 -17.58 8.47 18.17
C ARG A 313 -18.13 9.89 18.08
N ILE A 314 -18.23 10.42 16.87
CA ILE A 314 -18.87 11.71 16.56
C ILE A 314 -20.40 11.54 16.57
N THR A 315 -21.09 12.44 17.27
CA THR A 315 -22.55 12.48 17.36
C THR A 315 -23.16 13.61 16.54
N SER A 316 -22.47 14.73 16.38
CA SER A 316 -22.91 15.87 15.56
C SER A 316 -21.71 16.69 15.10
N ALA A 317 -21.85 17.41 13.98
CA ALA A 317 -20.82 18.28 13.43
C ALA A 317 -21.45 19.55 12.83
N TRP A 318 -20.66 20.62 12.73
CA TRP A 318 -21.05 21.89 12.12
C TRP A 318 -19.90 22.45 11.28
N ASN A 319 -20.24 23.27 10.28
CA ASN A 319 -19.31 23.87 9.30
C ASN A 319 -18.47 22.86 8.49
N ALA A 320 -18.81 21.57 8.54
CA ALA A 320 -18.23 20.52 7.70
C ALA A 320 -19.20 19.34 7.58
N ALA A 321 -19.13 18.61 6.47
CA ALA A 321 -19.73 17.28 6.36
C ALA A 321 -18.72 16.24 6.88
N VAL A 322 -19.10 15.45 7.88
CA VAL A 322 -18.21 14.49 8.55
C VAL A 322 -18.70 13.07 8.35
N SER A 323 -17.84 12.19 7.85
CA SER A 323 -18.15 10.76 7.65
C SER A 323 -16.86 9.92 7.60
N PRO A 324 -16.88 8.66 8.10
CA PRO A 324 -17.85 8.08 9.03
C PRO A 324 -17.82 8.74 10.42
N SER A 325 -18.63 8.25 11.36
CA SER A 325 -18.69 8.78 12.73
C SER A 325 -17.63 8.24 13.70
N SER A 326 -16.81 7.26 13.27
CA SER A 326 -15.77 6.62 14.10
C SER A 326 -14.66 6.04 13.22
N GLY A 327 -13.49 5.77 13.79
CA GLY A 327 -12.34 5.22 13.05
C GLY A 327 -11.69 6.28 12.16
N SER A 328 -11.41 5.95 10.90
CA SER A 328 -10.87 6.89 9.91
C SER A 328 -11.98 7.81 9.41
N VAL A 329 -11.95 9.08 9.84
CA VAL A 329 -12.96 10.11 9.58
C VAL A 329 -12.45 11.10 8.54
N THR A 330 -13.34 11.53 7.64
CA THR A 330 -13.10 12.66 6.73
C THR A 330 -14.10 13.78 7.02
N ALA A 331 -13.60 14.98 7.27
CA ALA A 331 -14.37 16.22 7.30
C ALA A 331 -14.20 16.95 5.96
N SER A 332 -15.29 17.32 5.30
CA SER A 332 -15.27 18.01 4.00
C SER A 332 -15.92 19.38 4.09
N GLY A 333 -15.36 20.35 3.36
CA GLY A 333 -15.94 21.68 3.22
C GLY A 333 -17.35 21.67 2.62
N LEU A 334 -18.16 22.61 3.08
CA LEU A 334 -19.49 22.92 2.56
C LEU A 334 -19.38 24.05 1.53
N THR A 335 -20.44 24.28 0.75
CA THR A 335 -20.42 25.28 -0.34
C THR A 335 -19.94 26.67 0.11
N HIS A 336 -20.30 27.11 1.31
CA HIS A 336 -19.93 28.45 1.82
C HIS A 336 -18.47 28.56 2.29
N ASN A 337 -17.79 27.45 2.55
CA ASN A 337 -16.41 27.42 3.03
C ASN A 337 -15.54 26.44 2.26
N ALA A 338 -15.91 26.12 1.01
CA ALA A 338 -15.28 25.08 0.21
C ALA A 338 -13.83 25.41 -0.20
N SER A 339 -13.44 26.69 -0.16
CA SER A 339 -12.11 27.15 -0.56
C SER A 339 -11.31 27.72 0.62
N ILE A 340 -10.00 27.46 0.62
CA ILE A 340 -9.02 28.03 1.56
C ILE A 340 -7.94 28.73 0.74
N ALA A 341 -7.96 30.06 0.70
CA ALA A 341 -6.93 30.86 0.03
C ALA A 341 -5.53 30.61 0.62
N PRO A 342 -4.44 30.88 -0.14
CA PRO A 342 -3.09 30.90 0.42
C PRO A 342 -3.00 31.77 1.68
N GLY A 343 -2.42 31.24 2.76
CA GLY A 343 -2.37 31.89 4.08
C GLY A 343 -3.71 31.99 4.82
N GLY A 344 -4.80 31.51 4.23
CA GLY A 344 -6.14 31.49 4.83
C GLY A 344 -6.39 30.26 5.69
N SER A 345 -7.54 30.24 6.38
CA SER A 345 -7.97 29.07 7.15
C SER A 345 -9.49 28.87 7.12
N GLN A 346 -9.91 27.64 7.42
CA GLN A 346 -11.31 27.28 7.66
C GLN A 346 -11.44 26.56 8.99
N THR A 347 -12.56 26.78 9.68
CA THR A 347 -12.82 26.18 10.98
C THR A 347 -14.12 25.41 10.98
N PHE A 348 -14.08 24.18 11.50
CA PHE A 348 -15.25 23.35 11.75
C PHE A 348 -15.20 22.76 13.15
N GLY A 349 -16.31 22.18 13.59
CA GLY A 349 -16.33 21.51 14.88
C GLY A 349 -17.27 20.33 14.92
N PHE A 350 -17.10 19.51 15.94
CA PHE A 350 -17.94 18.35 16.19
C PHE A 350 -18.04 18.02 17.67
N GLN A 351 -19.15 17.40 18.04
CA GLN A 351 -19.36 16.79 19.36
C GLN A 351 -19.26 15.27 19.21
N GLY A 352 -18.73 14.62 20.24
CA GLY A 352 -18.65 13.17 20.30
C GLY A 352 -18.72 12.60 21.71
N THR A 353 -18.80 11.28 21.78
CA THR A 353 -18.69 10.48 23.01
C THR A 353 -17.37 9.72 23.01
N TYR A 354 -16.88 9.39 24.21
CA TYR A 354 -15.72 8.51 24.36
C TYR A 354 -15.91 7.53 25.53
N SER A 355 -15.27 6.36 25.42
CA SER A 355 -15.11 5.39 26.51
C SER A 355 -13.63 5.22 26.86
N GLY A 356 -13.29 5.13 28.14
CA GLY A 356 -11.91 5.03 28.60
C GLY A 356 -11.22 6.39 28.69
N ALA A 357 -9.97 6.48 28.27
CA ALA A 357 -9.21 7.73 28.28
C ALA A 357 -9.43 8.53 26.98
N PHE A 358 -9.72 9.81 27.10
CA PHE A 358 -9.79 10.71 25.94
C PHE A 358 -8.38 10.96 25.37
N ALA A 359 -8.27 11.00 24.05
CA ALA A 359 -7.06 11.37 23.31
C ALA A 359 -7.42 12.14 22.04
N ALA A 360 -6.57 13.05 21.59
CA ALA A 360 -6.75 13.70 20.28
C ALA A 360 -6.28 12.78 19.14
N PRO A 361 -6.74 13.00 17.89
CA PRO A 361 -6.17 12.33 16.71
C PRO A 361 -4.66 12.52 16.60
N GLY A 362 -3.95 11.47 16.19
CA GLY A 362 -2.48 11.49 16.08
C GLY A 362 -1.94 12.21 14.85
N GLY A 363 -2.79 12.54 13.87
CA GLY A 363 -2.37 13.21 12.64
C GLY A 363 -3.55 13.61 11.77
N PHE A 364 -3.28 14.52 10.84
CA PHE A 364 -4.25 15.09 9.91
C PHE A 364 -3.67 15.13 8.50
N SER A 365 -4.51 14.93 7.49
CA SER A 365 -4.15 15.19 6.10
C SER A 365 -5.23 15.97 5.35
N LEU A 366 -4.83 17.02 4.64
CA LEU A 366 -5.68 17.84 3.80
C LEU A 366 -5.53 17.39 2.34
N ASN A 367 -6.60 16.85 1.74
CA ASN A 367 -6.60 16.33 0.37
C ASN A 367 -5.46 15.32 0.09
N GLY A 368 -5.06 14.56 1.10
CA GLY A 368 -3.96 13.60 1.03
C GLY A 368 -2.59 14.15 1.47
N THR A 369 -2.44 15.47 1.59
CA THR A 369 -1.21 16.10 2.08
C THR A 369 -1.20 16.14 3.61
N THR A 370 -0.18 15.60 4.26
CA THR A 370 -0.05 15.65 5.73
C THR A 370 0.02 17.09 6.21
N CYS A 371 -0.70 17.45 7.28
CA CYS A 371 -0.64 18.76 7.90
C CYS A 371 0.23 18.76 9.15
N THR A 372 0.88 19.88 9.45
CA THR A 372 1.48 20.12 10.76
C THR A 372 0.38 20.28 11.80
N ARG A 373 0.61 19.78 13.01
CA ARG A 373 -0.30 19.99 14.14
C ARG A 373 0.24 21.09 15.04
N THR A 374 -0.61 22.04 15.43
CA THR A 374 -0.27 23.11 16.36
C THR A 374 -1.11 23.12 17.63
#